data_AF-A0A925R3S0-F1
#
_entry.id   AF-A0A925R3S0-F1
#
_cell.length_a   1.000
_cell.length_b   1.000
_cell.length_c   1.000
_cell.angle_alpha   90.00
_cell.angle_beta   90.00
_cell.angle_gamma   90.00
#
_symmetry.space_group_name_H-M   'P 1'
#
loop_
_entity.id
_entity.type
_entity.pdbx_description
1 polymer ?
#
loop_
_entity_poly.entity_id
_entity_poly.type
_entity_poly.pdbx_seq_one_letter_code
_entity_poly.pdbx_strand_id
1 'polypeptide(L)'
;MLHSRYLSVLEAKTSQEFEDEVVRFARRLGFETVTAIVVVDAPRGETKFIDIGYAPAAYRESYEDLRNGSIDPVMQHCRIKSVPII
;
A
#
# COMPACT_ATOMS: atom_id res chain seq x y z
N MET A 1 20.28 9.90 -6.43
CA MET A 1 19.10 10.09 -7.31
C MET A 1 17.84 9.43 -6.72
N LEU A 2 17.52 9.68 -5.45
CA LEU A 2 16.23 9.30 -4.85
C LEU A 2 15.22 10.45 -4.98
N HIS A 3 15.72 11.69 -4.87
CA HIS A 3 14.93 12.92 -4.87
C HIS A 3 14.13 13.14 -6.16
N SER A 4 14.77 13.04 -7.33
CA SER A 4 14.07 13.15 -8.63
C SER A 4 13.01 12.05 -8.85
N ARG A 5 13.15 10.89 -8.21
CA ARG A 5 12.24 9.74 -8.35
C ARG A 5 11.06 9.80 -7.37
N TYR A 6 11.29 10.38 -6.21
CA TYR A 6 10.22 10.75 -5.30
C TYR A 6 9.33 11.84 -5.91
N LEU A 7 9.91 12.79 -6.63
CA LEU A 7 9.16 13.84 -7.34
C LEU A 7 8.23 13.28 -8.42
N SER A 8 8.63 12.23 -9.18
CA SER A 8 7.73 11.65 -10.20
C SER A 8 6.47 11.02 -9.60
N VAL A 9 6.57 10.44 -8.40
CA VAL A 9 5.40 9.95 -7.65
C VAL A 9 4.48 11.10 -7.24
N LEU A 10 5.04 12.25 -6.86
CA LEU A 10 4.28 13.45 -6.49
C LEU A 10 3.61 14.14 -7.69
N GLU A 11 4.11 13.91 -8.91
CA GLU A 11 3.56 14.46 -10.15
C GLU A 11 2.40 13.63 -10.73
N ALA A 12 2.14 12.43 -10.19
CA ALA A 12 1.04 11.58 -10.62
C ALA A 12 -0.31 12.27 -10.44
N LYS A 13 -1.14 12.25 -11.50
CA LYS A 13 -2.45 12.93 -11.53
C LYS A 13 -3.61 11.97 -11.38
N THR A 14 -3.35 10.68 -11.49
CA THR A 14 -4.35 9.62 -11.36
C THR A 14 -3.86 8.51 -10.44
N SER A 15 -4.80 7.74 -9.88
CA SER A 15 -4.47 6.58 -9.03
C SER A 15 -3.65 5.54 -9.79
N GLN A 16 -3.94 5.34 -11.09
CA GLN A 16 -3.20 4.40 -11.93
C GLN A 16 -1.75 4.85 -12.16
N GLU A 17 -1.53 6.13 -12.47
CA GLU A 17 -0.18 6.68 -12.63
C GLU A 17 0.63 6.55 -11.33
N PHE A 18 -0.01 6.81 -10.18
CA PHE A 18 0.60 6.69 -8.87
C PHE A 18 1.00 5.23 -8.57
N GLU A 19 0.08 4.28 -8.82
CA GLU A 19 0.35 2.85 -8.67
C GLU A 19 1.52 2.39 -9.55
N ASP A 20 1.52 2.76 -10.83
CA ASP A 20 2.58 2.39 -11.77
C ASP A 20 3.95 2.89 -11.30
N GLU A 21 4.05 4.14 -10.83
CA GLU A 21 5.30 4.70 -10.32
C GLU A 21 5.78 4.03 -9.02
N VAL A 22 4.88 3.71 -8.09
CA VAL A 22 5.20 3.01 -6.85
C VAL A 22 5.71 1.59 -7.14
N VAL A 23 5.03 0.83 -8.00
CA VAL A 23 5.45 -0.52 -8.40
C VAL A 23 6.79 -0.47 -9.11
N ARG A 24 6.98 0.48 -10.05
CA ARG A 24 8.24 0.68 -10.77
C ARG A 24 9.39 1.02 -9.82
N PHE A 25 9.13 1.83 -8.80
CA PHE A 25 10.12 2.17 -7.78
C PHE A 25 10.50 0.96 -6.92
N ALA A 26 9.52 0.22 -6.39
CA ALA A 26 9.75 -0.94 -5.55
C ALA A 26 10.54 -2.05 -6.27
N ARG A 27 10.18 -2.35 -7.53
CA ARG A 27 10.90 -3.34 -8.35
C ARG A 27 12.38 -3.00 -8.54
N ARG A 28 12.72 -1.73 -8.69
CA ARG A 28 14.12 -1.29 -8.78
C ARG A 28 14.90 -1.45 -7.48
N LEU A 29 14.22 -1.50 -6.34
CA LEU A 29 14.83 -1.80 -5.05
C LEU A 29 14.98 -3.31 -4.80
N GLY A 30 14.47 -4.16 -5.72
CA GLY A 30 14.55 -5.62 -5.62
C GLY A 30 13.30 -6.28 -5.03
N PHE A 31 12.22 -5.53 -4.78
CA PHE A 31 10.95 -6.11 -4.34
C PHE A 31 10.13 -6.59 -5.53
N GLU A 32 9.73 -7.86 -5.51
CA GLU A 32 8.92 -8.46 -6.56
C GLU A 32 7.45 -8.00 -6.49
N THR A 33 6.91 -7.94 -5.28
CA THR A 33 5.57 -7.48 -4.96
C THR A 33 5.64 -6.30 -4.01
N VAL A 34 4.68 -5.39 -4.14
CA VAL A 34 4.51 -4.25 -3.24
C VAL A 34 3.04 -3.90 -3.15
N THR A 35 2.64 -3.48 -1.97
CA THR A 35 1.33 -2.90 -1.71
C THR A 35 1.54 -1.64 -0.88
N ALA A 36 0.79 -0.58 -1.18
CA ALA A 36 0.64 0.56 -0.30
C ALA A 36 -0.84 0.73 0.06
N ILE A 37 -1.12 0.91 1.34
CA ILE A 37 -2.49 1.01 1.88
C ILE A 37 -2.61 2.31 2.68
N VAL A 38 -3.71 3.01 2.45
CA VAL A 38 -4.19 4.11 3.27
C VAL A 38 -5.50 3.67 3.92
N VAL A 39 -5.53 3.76 5.25
CA VAL A 39 -6.73 3.49 6.04
C VAL A 39 -7.21 4.81 6.62
N VAL A 40 -8.42 5.21 6.24
CA VAL A 40 -9.06 6.44 6.75
C VAL A 40 -10.14 6.03 7.74
N ASP A 41 -9.84 6.22 9.03
CA ASP A 41 -10.81 5.99 10.08
C ASP A 41 -11.71 7.23 10.26
N ALA A 42 -13.02 7.03 10.21
CA ALA A 42 -14.01 8.09 10.30
C ALA A 42 -14.79 7.93 11.61
N PRO A 43 -14.74 8.89 12.56
CA PRO A 43 -15.36 8.74 13.90
C PRO A 43 -16.86 8.44 13.92
N ARG A 44 -17.57 8.64 12.80
CA ARG A 44 -19.02 8.42 12.65
C ARG A 44 -19.37 7.73 11.33
N GLY A 45 -18.42 7.04 10.70
CA GLY A 45 -18.62 6.39 9.41
C GLY A 45 -17.87 5.07 9.30
N GLU A 46 -18.00 4.43 8.14
CA GLU A 46 -17.24 3.22 7.83
C GLU A 46 -15.77 3.58 7.59
N THR A 47 -14.87 2.78 8.15
CA THR A 47 -13.44 2.86 7.85
C THR A 47 -13.21 2.58 6.37
N LYS A 48 -12.50 3.47 5.68
CA LYS A 48 -12.18 3.30 4.25
C LYS A 48 -10.79 2.74 4.09
N PHE A 49 -10.70 1.66 3.32
CA PHE A 49 -9.45 1.06 2.90
C PHE A 49 -9.22 1.44 1.44
N ILE A 50 -8.09 2.08 1.17
CA ILE A 50 -7.67 2.48 -0.18
C ILE A 50 -6.28 1.92 -0.36
N ASP A 51 -6.12 1.02 -1.31
CA ASP A 51 -4.85 0.40 -1.58
C ASP A 51 -4.48 0.46 -3.07
N ILE A 52 -3.18 0.38 -3.31
CA ILE A 52 -2.58 0.26 -4.63
C ILE A 52 -1.48 -0.80 -4.59
N GLY A 53 -1.20 -1.38 -5.75
CA GLY A 53 -0.02 -2.22 -5.95
C GLY A 53 -0.35 -3.57 -6.53
N TYR A 54 0.63 -4.47 -6.43
CA TYR A 54 0.64 -5.71 -7.18
C TYR A 54 0.67 -6.92 -6.25
N ALA A 55 -0.51 -7.28 -5.74
CA ALA A 55 -0.74 -8.60 -5.17
C ALA A 55 -0.85 -9.64 -6.30
N PRO A 56 -0.27 -10.84 -6.16
CA PRO A 56 -0.48 -11.92 -7.12
C PRO A 56 -1.96 -12.21 -7.32
N ALA A 57 -2.39 -12.47 -8.56
CA ALA A 57 -3.80 -12.70 -8.87
C ALA A 57 -4.41 -13.87 -8.06
N ALA A 58 -3.61 -14.91 -7.79
CA ALA A 58 -4.02 -16.05 -6.99
C ALA A 58 -4.25 -15.72 -5.50
N TYR A 59 -3.74 -14.59 -5.01
CA TYR A 59 -3.90 -14.14 -3.62
C TYR A 59 -4.97 -13.06 -3.47
N ARG A 60 -5.56 -12.57 -4.57
CA ARG A 60 -6.46 -11.41 -4.58
C ARG A 60 -7.65 -11.57 -3.65
N GLU A 61 -8.33 -12.71 -3.67
CA GLU A 61 -9.50 -12.97 -2.81
C GLU A 61 -9.16 -12.88 -1.32
N SER A 62 -8.03 -13.45 -0.91
CA SER A 62 -7.57 -13.37 0.48
C SER A 62 -7.14 -11.97 0.87
N TYR A 63 -6.54 -11.23 -0.07
CA TYR A 63 -6.09 -9.87 0.13
C TYR A 63 -7.26 -8.87 0.26
N GLU A 64 -8.32 -9.02 -0.54
CA GLU A 64 -9.50 -8.15 -0.53
C GLU A 64 -10.43 -8.41 0.67
N ASP A 65 -10.29 -9.55 1.35
CA ASP A 65 -11.05 -9.86 2.57
C ASP A 65 -10.55 -9.05 3.78
N LEU A 66 -11.26 -7.98 4.10
CA LEU A 66 -10.98 -7.08 5.22
C LEU A 66 -10.86 -7.79 6.59
N ARG A 67 -11.47 -8.97 6.75
CA ARG A 67 -11.34 -9.77 7.98
C ARG A 67 -9.89 -10.19 8.21
N ASN A 68 -9.14 -10.47 7.14
CA ASN A 68 -7.73 -10.85 7.23
C ASN A 68 -6.87 -9.68 7.73
N GLY A 69 -7.19 -8.43 7.37
CA GLY A 69 -6.51 -7.24 7.90
C GLY A 69 -6.61 -7.08 9.43
N SER A 70 -7.67 -7.62 10.05
CA SER A 70 -7.86 -7.55 11.50
C SER A 70 -6.91 -8.47 12.30
N ILE A 71 -6.37 -9.51 11.65
CA ILE A 71 -5.42 -10.47 12.23
C ILE A 71 -4.03 -10.38 11.61
N ASP A 72 -3.88 -9.62 10.52
CA ASP A 72 -2.60 -9.38 9.84
C ASP A 72 -1.62 -8.64 10.77
N PRO A 73 -0.45 -9.22 11.09
CA PRO A 73 0.50 -8.63 12.01
C PRO A 73 1.10 -7.31 11.51
N VAL A 74 1.27 -7.13 10.20
CA VAL A 74 1.77 -5.89 9.59
C VAL A 74 0.72 -4.79 9.76
N MET A 75 -0.55 -5.08 9.47
CA MET A 75 -1.64 -4.11 9.64
C MET A 75 -1.83 -3.72 11.10
N GLN A 76 -1.80 -4.70 12.02
CA GLN A 76 -1.91 -4.42 13.45
C GLN A 76 -0.73 -3.61 13.96
N HIS A 77 0.49 -3.85 13.46
CA HIS A 77 1.67 -3.07 13.80
C HIS A 77 1.57 -1.62 13.30
N CYS A 78 1.19 -1.41 12.04
CA CYS A 78 1.01 -0.09 11.45
C CYS A 78 -0.06 0.76 12.17
N ARG A 79 -1.05 0.13 12.82
CA ARG A 79 -2.06 0.85 13.61
C ARG A 79 -1.49 1.57 14.83
N ILE A 80 -0.42 1.04 15.42
CA ILE A 80 0.09 1.52 16.73
C ILE A 80 1.56 1.97 16.69
N LYS A 81 2.30 1.66 15.63
CA LYS A 81 3.74 1.95 15.49
C LYS A 81 4.01 2.71 14.19
N SER A 82 4.97 3.61 14.25
CA SER A 82 5.48 4.39 13.10
C SER A 82 6.85 3.90 12.60
N VAL A 83 7.26 2.70 13.01
CA VAL A 83 8.55 2.08 12.67
C VAL A 83 8.34 0.81 11.85
N PRO A 84 9.31 0.37 11.03
CA PRO A 84 9.21 -0.90 10.29
C PRO A 84 9.04 -2.12 11.21
N ILE A 85 8.43 -3.18 10.67
CA ILE A 85 8.39 -4.54 11.24
C ILE A 85 9.11 -5.49 10.28
N ILE A 86 9.85 -6.48 10.81
CA ILE A 86 10.61 -7.49 10.06
C ILE A 86 10.21 -8.87 10.56
#